data_AF-A0A0M0FDR3-F1
#
_entry.id   AF-A0A0M0FDR3-F1
#
_cell.length_a   1.000
_cell.length_b   1.000
_cell.length_c   1.000
_cell.angle_alpha   90.00
_cell.angle_beta   90.00
_cell.angle_gamma   90.00
#
_symmetry.space_group_name_H-M   'P 1'
#
loop_
_entity.id
_entity.type
_entity.pdbx_description
1 polymer ?
#
loop_
_entity_poly.entity_id
_entity_poly.type
_entity_poly.pdbx_seq_one_letter_code
_entity_poly.pdbx_strand_id
1 'polypeptide(L)'
;MSWFRRPSLPDPVRRALDVPADDRVLASAELTDGSWAVATRTELLTSDPTGTTVARRPWSDVDRAGYAPETATITVSWVDGGAPLALRLADARRTSLAQTLRERVQSSVVLSETVTFAAGLTARVAVRRDGDGELFSQVVADPGVDLTDPEVTARVDAAEGRVRSASGLPL
;
A
#
# COMPACT_ATOMS: atom_id res chain seq x y z
N MET A 1 -13.37 6.12 -34.14
CA MET A 1 -12.20 6.58 -33.37
C MET A 1 -12.70 7.36 -32.15
N SER A 2 -12.96 6.68 -31.03
CA SER A 2 -13.33 7.34 -29.78
C SER A 2 -12.09 7.40 -28.89
N TRP A 3 -11.48 8.58 -28.80
CA TRP A 3 -10.38 8.86 -27.89
C TRP A 3 -10.92 8.82 -26.46
N PHE A 4 -10.64 7.73 -25.75
CA PHE A 4 -10.88 7.62 -24.32
C PHE A 4 -10.16 8.76 -23.59
N ARG A 5 -10.88 9.81 -23.21
CA ARG A 5 -10.37 10.81 -22.27
C ARG A 5 -10.08 10.09 -20.95
N ARG A 6 -8.80 9.97 -20.62
CA ARG A 6 -8.38 9.80 -19.23
C ARG A 6 -8.91 11.02 -18.47
N PRO A 7 -9.70 10.86 -17.40
CA PRO A 7 -9.96 11.93 -16.46
C PRO A 7 -8.60 12.35 -15.96
N SER A 8 -8.20 13.55 -16.35
CA SER A 8 -7.04 14.18 -15.73
C SER A 8 -7.49 14.58 -14.33
N LEU A 9 -6.70 14.21 -13.33
CA LEU A 9 -6.80 14.78 -12.00
C LEU A 9 -7.01 16.31 -12.12
N PRO A 10 -8.10 16.87 -11.59
CA PRO A 10 -8.40 18.29 -11.73
C PRO A 10 -7.24 19.14 -11.22
N ASP A 11 -6.90 20.22 -11.93
CA ASP A 11 -5.78 21.09 -11.55
C ASP A 11 -5.84 21.59 -10.09
N PRO A 12 -7.01 21.96 -9.51
CA PRO A 12 -7.10 22.32 -8.10
C PRO A 12 -6.66 21.18 -7.17
N VAL A 13 -7.13 19.95 -7.43
CA VAL A 13 -6.76 18.76 -6.64
C VAL A 13 -5.27 18.47 -6.82
N ARG A 14 -4.75 18.51 -8.05
CA ARG A 14 -3.32 18.30 -8.30
C ARG A 14 -2.44 19.29 -7.52
N ARG A 15 -2.83 20.57 -7.44
CA ARG A 15 -2.07 21.59 -6.67
C ARG A 15 -2.17 21.37 -5.17
N ALA A 16 -3.36 21.04 -4.67
CA ALA A 16 -3.60 20.85 -3.24
C ALA A 16 -2.99 19.55 -2.69
N LEU A 17 -2.72 18.58 -3.56
CA LEU A 17 -1.97 17.37 -3.19
C LEU A 17 -0.49 17.62 -2.90
N ASP A 18 0.08 18.73 -3.39
CA ASP A 18 1.49 19.10 -3.20
C ASP A 18 2.45 17.91 -3.42
N VAL A 19 2.32 17.27 -4.59
CA VAL A 19 3.19 16.14 -4.97
C VAL A 19 4.61 16.68 -5.19
N PRO A 20 5.64 16.12 -4.53
CA PRO A 20 7.02 16.55 -4.71
C PRO A 20 7.44 16.59 -6.18
N ALA A 21 8.29 17.54 -6.55
CA ALA A 21 8.70 17.75 -7.94
C ALA A 21 9.46 16.53 -8.53
N ASP A 22 10.09 15.77 -7.66
CA ASP A 22 10.79 14.52 -7.95
C ASP A 22 9.90 13.28 -7.75
N ASP A 23 8.58 13.43 -7.63
CA ASP A 23 7.57 12.37 -7.65
C ASP A 23 6.59 12.58 -8.83
N ARG A 24 5.82 11.55 -9.19
CA ARG A 24 4.92 11.58 -10.35
C ARG A 24 3.64 10.81 -10.08
N VAL A 25 2.51 11.43 -10.39
CA VAL A 25 1.19 10.78 -10.44
C VAL A 25 1.19 9.70 -11.53
N LEU A 26 0.89 8.46 -11.13
CA LEU A 26 0.78 7.30 -12.02
C LEU A 26 -0.68 7.00 -12.37
N ALA A 27 -1.57 7.10 -11.38
CA ALA A 27 -3.01 6.93 -11.55
C ALA A 27 -3.78 7.80 -10.54
N SER A 28 -5.00 8.14 -10.90
CA SER A 28 -5.94 8.80 -9.99
C SER A 28 -7.36 8.31 -10.27
N ALA A 29 -8.22 8.37 -9.27
CA ALA A 29 -9.65 8.14 -9.42
C ALA A 29 -10.45 9.04 -8.49
N GLU A 30 -11.57 9.52 -8.99
CA GLU A 30 -12.63 10.14 -8.19
C GLU A 30 -13.38 9.04 -7.44
N LEU A 31 -13.74 9.32 -6.19
CA LEU A 31 -14.51 8.45 -5.32
C LEU A 31 -15.97 8.87 -5.27
N THR A 32 -16.86 7.98 -4.81
CA THR A 32 -18.31 8.23 -4.82
C THR A 32 -18.77 9.42 -3.96
N ASP A 33 -17.94 9.87 -3.03
CA ASP A 33 -18.18 11.05 -2.18
C ASP A 33 -17.59 12.35 -2.75
N GLY A 34 -17.05 12.31 -3.97
CA GLY A 34 -16.40 13.44 -4.64
C GLY A 34 -14.94 13.67 -4.25
N SER A 35 -14.41 12.89 -3.31
CA SER A 35 -13.00 12.91 -2.97
C SER A 35 -12.14 12.20 -4.03
N TRP A 36 -10.81 12.30 -3.89
CA TRP A 36 -9.88 11.69 -4.84
C TRP A 36 -8.88 10.78 -4.15
N ALA A 37 -8.56 9.68 -4.82
CA ALA A 37 -7.41 8.84 -4.50
C ALA A 37 -6.37 8.92 -5.62
N VAL A 38 -5.11 9.11 -5.24
CA VAL A 38 -4.01 9.32 -6.18
C VAL A 38 -2.85 8.39 -5.81
N ALA A 39 -2.44 7.58 -6.78
CA ALA A 39 -1.26 6.74 -6.69
C ALA A 39 -0.10 7.46 -7.37
N THR A 40 0.92 7.82 -6.60
CA THR A 40 2.18 8.36 -7.12
C THR A 40 3.22 7.25 -7.25
N ARG A 41 4.47 7.59 -7.58
CA ARG A 41 5.54 6.57 -7.61
C ARG A 41 5.89 6.10 -6.21
N THR A 42 5.87 7.00 -5.22
CA THR A 42 6.36 6.73 -3.86
C THR A 42 5.24 6.55 -2.85
N GLU A 43 4.05 7.13 -3.07
CA GLU A 43 3.00 7.23 -2.05
C GLU A 43 1.58 7.02 -2.60
N LEU A 44 0.68 6.64 -1.69
CA LEU A 44 -0.78 6.74 -1.83
C LEU A 44 -1.26 8.01 -1.14
N LEU A 45 -2.00 8.82 -1.88
CA LEU A 45 -2.61 10.06 -1.40
C LEU A 45 -4.14 9.95 -1.46
N THR A 46 -4.81 10.53 -0.47
CA THR A 46 -6.24 10.83 -0.55
C THR A 46 -6.49 12.31 -0.28
N SER A 47 -7.49 12.86 -0.96
CA SER A 47 -7.98 14.20 -0.68
C SER A 47 -9.38 14.16 -0.08
N ASP A 48 -9.86 15.29 0.40
CA ASP A 48 -11.29 15.53 0.58
C ASP A 48 -11.94 15.95 -0.77
N PRO A 49 -13.27 16.20 -0.83
CA PRO A 49 -13.93 16.68 -2.05
C PRO A 49 -13.49 18.09 -2.49
N THR A 50 -12.87 18.88 -1.63
CA THR A 50 -12.31 20.20 -1.97
C THR A 50 -10.92 20.09 -2.62
N GLY A 51 -10.32 18.90 -2.58
CA GLY A 51 -8.99 18.61 -3.11
C GLY A 51 -7.88 18.70 -2.07
N THR A 52 -8.19 19.02 -0.80
CA THR A 52 -7.19 19.12 0.28
C THR A 52 -6.71 17.73 0.67
N THR A 53 -5.40 17.53 0.78
CA THR A 53 -4.82 16.23 1.21
C THR A 53 -5.29 15.85 2.61
N VAL A 54 -5.87 14.66 2.75
CA VAL A 54 -6.33 14.10 4.03
C VAL A 54 -5.38 13.02 4.53
N ALA A 55 -4.82 12.20 3.63
CA ALA A 55 -3.83 11.20 3.99
C ALA A 55 -2.74 11.10 2.93
N ARG A 56 -1.53 10.81 3.41
CA ARG A 56 -0.34 10.53 2.61
C ARG A 56 0.41 9.39 3.27
N ARG A 57 0.61 8.29 2.54
CA ARG A 57 1.27 7.08 3.07
C ARG A 57 2.19 6.48 2.00
N PRO A 58 3.45 6.17 2.33
CA PRO A 58 4.33 5.45 1.41
C PRO A 58 3.76 4.07 1.08
N TRP A 59 4.14 3.52 -0.08
CA TRP A 59 3.69 2.18 -0.48
C TRP A 59 4.12 1.08 0.50
N SER A 60 5.19 1.30 1.24
CA SER A 60 5.69 0.40 2.27
C SER A 60 4.81 0.31 3.52
N ASP A 61 3.90 1.27 3.72
CA ASP A 61 2.93 1.25 4.84
C ASP A 61 1.71 0.39 4.51
N VAL A 62 1.54 -0.01 3.25
CA VAL A 62 0.44 -0.89 2.83
C VAL A 62 0.82 -2.34 3.14
N ASP A 63 -0.01 -2.98 3.96
CA ASP A 63 0.06 -4.41 4.26
C ASP A 63 -0.55 -5.23 3.11
N ARG A 64 -1.83 -4.99 2.82
CA ARG A 64 -2.56 -5.63 1.72
C ARG A 64 -3.46 -4.62 1.05
N ALA A 65 -3.76 -4.88 -0.22
CA ALA A 65 -4.83 -4.20 -0.92
C ALA A 65 -5.61 -5.14 -1.81
N GLY A 66 -6.94 -5.03 -1.76
CA GLY A 66 -7.87 -5.84 -2.55
C GLY A 66 -8.86 -4.97 -3.29
N TYR A 67 -9.31 -5.43 -4.45
CA TYR A 67 -10.37 -4.77 -5.21
C TYR A 67 -11.59 -5.69 -5.30
N ALA A 68 -12.74 -5.21 -4.84
CA ALA A 68 -14.03 -5.87 -4.92
C ALA A 68 -14.84 -5.27 -6.08
N PRO A 69 -14.93 -5.95 -7.25
CA PRO A 69 -15.59 -5.40 -8.43
C PRO A 69 -17.11 -5.16 -8.24
N GLU A 70 -17.76 -5.93 -7.38
CA GLU A 70 -19.20 -5.87 -7.09
C GLU A 70 -19.61 -4.54 -6.45
N THR A 71 -18.71 -3.96 -5.65
CA THR A 71 -18.91 -2.67 -4.99
C THR A 71 -18.05 -1.56 -5.58
N ALA A 72 -17.18 -1.90 -6.53
CA ALA A 72 -16.12 -1.05 -7.05
C ALA A 72 -15.22 -0.44 -5.95
N THR A 73 -14.90 -1.23 -4.92
CA THR A 73 -14.16 -0.75 -3.74
C THR A 73 -12.76 -1.32 -3.71
N ILE A 74 -11.76 -0.45 -3.53
CA ILE A 74 -10.41 -0.85 -3.14
C ILE A 74 -10.32 -0.76 -1.62
N THR A 75 -9.96 -1.85 -0.96
CA THR A 75 -9.69 -1.86 0.48
C THR A 75 -8.19 -1.97 0.70
N VAL A 76 -7.62 -1.06 1.47
CA VAL A 76 -6.19 -1.01 1.84
C VAL A 76 -6.07 -1.26 3.34
N SER A 77 -5.29 -2.27 3.74
CA SER A 77 -4.89 -2.49 5.12
C SER A 77 -3.47 -1.98 5.35
N TRP A 78 -3.20 -1.56 6.58
CA TRP A 78 -1.94 -0.93 6.96
C TRP A 78 -1.10 -1.85 7.84
N VAL A 79 0.21 -1.72 7.72
CA VAL A 79 1.20 -2.50 8.49
C VAL A 79 1.16 -2.18 9.99
N ASP A 80 0.69 -0.98 10.36
CA ASP A 80 0.55 -0.52 11.74
C ASP A 80 -0.78 -0.93 12.40
N GLY A 81 -1.63 -1.68 11.69
CA GLY A 81 -2.94 -2.10 12.19
C GLY A 81 -3.99 -0.97 12.23
N GLY A 82 -3.70 0.18 11.61
CA GLY A 82 -4.66 1.28 11.48
C GLY A 82 -5.95 0.85 10.76
N ALA A 83 -7.00 1.67 10.92
CA ALA A 83 -8.29 1.41 10.28
C ALA A 83 -8.12 1.25 8.76
N PRO A 84 -8.68 0.18 8.14
CA PRO A 84 -8.60 0.00 6.71
C PRO A 84 -9.19 1.18 5.93
N LEU A 85 -8.51 1.58 4.86
CA LEU A 85 -8.97 2.62 3.96
C LEU A 85 -9.83 2.00 2.85
N ALA A 86 -11.08 2.44 2.73
CA ALA A 86 -12.01 2.00 1.69
C ALA A 86 -12.17 3.10 0.63
N LEU A 87 -11.76 2.80 -0.61
CA LEU A 87 -11.80 3.71 -1.74
C LEU A 87 -12.86 3.21 -2.74
N ARG A 88 -14.07 3.74 -2.64
CA ARG A 88 -15.17 3.38 -3.55
C ARG A 88 -15.11 4.24 -4.80
N LEU A 89 -14.77 3.62 -5.93
CA LEU A 89 -14.56 4.32 -7.20
C LEU A 89 -15.88 4.88 -7.74
N ALA A 90 -15.89 6.13 -8.19
CA ALA A 90 -17.05 6.73 -8.84
C ALA A 90 -17.40 6.06 -10.18
N ASP A 91 -16.40 5.53 -10.88
CA ASP A 91 -16.56 4.77 -12.13
C ASP A 91 -15.89 3.39 -12.01
N ALA A 92 -16.70 2.35 -11.84
CA ALA A 92 -16.26 0.97 -11.69
C ALA A 92 -15.46 0.44 -12.89
N ARG A 93 -15.58 1.05 -14.07
CA ARG A 93 -14.85 0.64 -15.28
C ARG A 93 -13.40 1.16 -15.27
N ARG A 94 -13.07 2.09 -14.37
CA ARG A 94 -11.74 2.73 -14.27
C ARG A 94 -10.89 2.07 -13.20
N THR A 95 -10.40 0.88 -13.51
CA THR A 95 -9.60 0.05 -12.60
C THR A 95 -8.10 0.40 -12.59
N SER A 96 -7.67 1.45 -13.29
CA SER A 96 -6.26 1.84 -13.36
C SER A 96 -5.66 2.14 -11.99
N LEU A 97 -6.44 2.77 -11.09
CA LEU A 97 -5.98 3.02 -9.72
C LEU A 97 -5.73 1.69 -8.97
N ALA A 98 -6.65 0.74 -9.04
CA ALA A 98 -6.51 -0.57 -8.41
C ALA A 98 -5.30 -1.35 -8.96
N GLN A 99 -5.08 -1.27 -10.28
CA GLN A 99 -3.91 -1.86 -10.93
C GLN A 99 -2.60 -1.21 -10.45
N THR A 100 -2.49 0.11 -10.54
CA THR A 100 -1.28 0.84 -10.14
C THR A 100 -0.98 0.64 -8.66
N LEU A 101 -1.99 0.70 -7.80
CA LEU A 101 -1.83 0.46 -6.37
C LEU A 101 -1.21 -0.92 -6.13
N ARG A 102 -1.78 -1.98 -6.72
CA ARG A 102 -1.23 -3.34 -6.60
C ARG A 102 0.23 -3.40 -7.08
N GLU A 103 0.52 -2.81 -8.25
CA GLU A 103 1.88 -2.79 -8.81
C GLU A 103 2.87 -2.05 -7.91
N ARG A 104 2.46 -0.95 -7.28
CA ARG A 104 3.32 -0.19 -6.36
C ARG A 104 3.55 -0.90 -5.04
N VAL A 105 2.50 -1.49 -4.45
CA VAL A 105 2.65 -2.33 -3.25
C VAL A 105 3.60 -3.48 -3.52
N GLN A 106 3.43 -4.19 -4.64
CA GLN A 106 4.33 -5.27 -5.05
C GLN A 106 5.77 -4.77 -5.28
N SER A 107 5.94 -3.62 -5.93
CA SER A 107 7.26 -3.03 -6.17
C SER A 107 7.98 -2.60 -4.90
N SER A 108 7.25 -2.38 -3.80
CA SER A 108 7.85 -2.07 -2.49
C SER A 108 8.34 -3.32 -1.74
N VAL A 109 8.01 -4.54 -2.20
CA VAL A 109 8.44 -5.80 -1.55
C VAL A 109 9.57 -6.41 -2.37
N VAL A 110 10.74 -6.56 -1.74
CA VAL A 110 11.92 -7.18 -2.36
C VAL A 110 11.88 -8.70 -2.17
N LEU A 111 11.64 -9.12 -0.92
CA LEU A 111 11.54 -10.51 -0.55
C LEU A 111 10.59 -10.63 0.64
N SER A 112 9.85 -11.74 0.72
CA SER A 112 8.98 -12.00 1.85
C SER A 112 8.93 -13.49 2.18
N GLU A 113 8.81 -13.78 3.46
CA GLU A 113 8.55 -15.11 4.01
C GLU A 113 7.29 -15.06 4.89
N THR A 114 6.51 -16.13 4.91
CA THR A 114 5.39 -16.29 5.84
C THR A 114 5.72 -17.38 6.84
N VAL A 115 5.66 -17.02 8.12
CA VAL A 115 5.81 -17.91 9.26
C VAL A 115 4.42 -18.31 9.73
N THR A 116 4.13 -19.61 9.78
CA THR A 116 2.85 -20.14 10.28
C THR A 116 2.98 -20.64 11.71
N PHE A 117 1.98 -20.34 12.54
CA PHE A 117 1.87 -20.74 13.95
C PHE A 117 0.68 -21.68 14.17
N ALA A 118 0.39 -21.99 15.43
CA ALA A 118 -0.80 -22.75 15.81
C ALA A 118 -2.09 -22.05 15.34
N ALA A 119 -3.16 -22.84 15.19
CA ALA A 119 -4.47 -22.37 14.70
C ALA A 119 -4.46 -21.71 13.31
N GLY A 120 -3.36 -21.85 12.55
CA GLY A 120 -3.22 -21.27 11.21
C GLY A 120 -2.91 -19.78 11.20
N LEU A 121 -2.62 -19.17 12.36
CA LEU A 121 -2.18 -17.78 12.44
C LEU A 121 -0.83 -17.62 11.75
N THR A 122 -0.59 -16.47 11.14
CA THR A 122 0.64 -16.21 10.41
C THR A 122 1.30 -14.89 10.80
N ALA A 123 2.62 -14.82 10.59
CA ALA A 123 3.35 -13.57 10.49
C ALA A 123 4.08 -13.51 9.16
N ARG A 124 4.03 -12.36 8.50
CA ARG A 124 4.76 -12.09 7.29
C ARG A 124 5.98 -11.26 7.63
N VAL A 125 7.14 -11.74 7.21
CA VAL A 125 8.41 -11.04 7.33
C VAL A 125 8.86 -10.66 5.94
N ALA A 126 9.08 -9.37 5.69
CA ALA A 126 9.43 -8.89 4.37
C ALA A 126 10.60 -7.90 4.42
N VAL A 127 11.52 -8.02 3.47
CA VAL A 127 12.41 -6.92 3.11
C VAL A 127 11.69 -6.04 2.11
N ARG A 128 11.58 -4.76 2.42
CA ARG A 128 10.88 -3.76 1.64
C ARG A 128 11.81 -2.65 1.21
N ARG A 129 11.38 -1.93 0.20
CA ARG A 129 12.02 -0.72 -0.32
C ARG A 129 11.10 0.46 -0.08
N ASP A 130 11.62 1.53 0.51
CA ASP A 130 10.89 2.78 0.69
C ASP A 130 10.88 3.65 -0.58
N GLY A 131 10.42 4.89 -0.46
CA GLY A 131 10.34 5.86 -1.55
C GLY A 131 11.71 6.31 -2.09
N ASP A 132 12.74 6.31 -1.24
CA ASP A 132 14.11 6.72 -1.56
C ASP A 132 14.95 5.56 -2.09
N GLY A 133 14.46 4.34 -1.94
CA GLY A 133 15.12 3.12 -2.38
C GLY A 133 15.88 2.40 -1.26
N GLU A 134 15.83 2.90 -0.03
CA GLU A 134 16.44 2.24 1.11
C GLU A 134 15.69 0.95 1.44
N LEU A 135 16.46 -0.07 1.78
CA LEU A 135 15.91 -1.37 2.14
C LEU A 135 15.75 -1.46 3.65
N PHE A 136 14.67 -2.09 4.10
CA PHE A 136 14.43 -2.37 5.52
C PHE A 136 13.59 -3.63 5.69
N SER A 137 13.65 -4.26 6.86
CA SER A 137 12.79 -5.40 7.21
C SER A 137 11.52 -4.95 7.93
N GLN A 138 10.43 -5.67 7.70
CA GLN A 138 9.13 -5.40 8.30
C GLN A 138 8.46 -6.72 8.66
N VAL A 139 7.90 -6.78 9.87
CA VAL A 139 7.10 -7.90 10.36
C VAL A 139 5.65 -7.45 10.53
N VAL A 140 4.72 -8.19 9.95
CA VAL A 140 3.27 -7.99 10.14
C VAL A 140 2.66 -9.32 10.56
N ALA A 141 2.12 -9.37 11.77
CA ALA A 141 1.51 -10.57 12.33
C ALA A 141 -0.02 -10.48 12.34
N ASP A 142 -0.69 -11.61 12.17
CA ASP A 142 -2.15 -11.68 12.30
C ASP A 142 -2.58 -11.36 13.75
N PRO A 143 -3.77 -10.77 13.95
CA PRO A 143 -4.32 -10.56 15.28
C PRO A 143 -4.35 -11.88 16.07
N GLY A 144 -3.71 -11.90 17.25
CA GLY A 144 -3.61 -13.08 18.11
C GLY A 144 -2.25 -13.78 18.11
N VAL A 145 -1.32 -13.39 17.22
CA VAL A 145 0.09 -13.79 17.36
C VAL A 145 0.76 -12.92 18.43
N ASP A 146 1.25 -13.54 19.49
CA ASP A 146 2.00 -12.85 20.55
C ASP A 146 3.48 -12.72 20.17
N LEU A 147 3.88 -11.55 19.67
CA LEU A 147 5.27 -11.26 19.32
C LEU A 147 6.20 -11.07 20.52
N THR A 148 5.67 -11.17 21.75
CA THR A 148 6.46 -11.16 22.99
C THR A 148 6.76 -12.56 23.53
N ASP A 149 6.10 -13.60 22.98
CA ASP A 149 6.42 -15.00 23.29
C ASP A 149 7.80 -15.35 22.70
N PRO A 150 8.77 -15.79 23.52
CA PRO A 150 10.11 -16.13 23.05
C PRO A 150 10.16 -17.15 21.91
N GLU A 151 9.24 -18.12 21.85
CA GLU A 151 9.19 -19.10 20.76
C GLU A 151 8.73 -18.45 19.45
N VAL A 152 7.75 -17.56 19.53
CA VAL A 152 7.26 -16.79 18.38
C VAL A 152 8.34 -15.84 17.88
N THR A 153 8.94 -15.06 18.78
CA THR A 153 10.02 -14.12 18.46
C THR A 153 11.18 -14.84 17.79
N ALA A 154 11.66 -15.97 18.34
CA ALA A 154 12.77 -16.72 17.75
C ALA A 154 12.49 -17.20 16.31
N ARG A 155 11.24 -17.57 16.01
CA ARG A 155 10.84 -18.01 14.66
C ARG A 155 10.76 -16.84 13.68
N VAL A 156 10.25 -15.69 14.14
CA VAL A 156 10.20 -14.45 13.36
C VAL A 156 11.61 -13.94 13.08
N ASP A 157 12.47 -13.86 14.10
CA ASP A 157 13.86 -13.40 13.96
C ASP A 157 14.65 -14.29 13.00
N ALA A 158 14.45 -15.62 13.07
CA ALA A 158 15.07 -16.54 12.14
C ALA A 158 14.60 -16.30 10.69
N ALA A 159 13.31 -16.03 10.48
CA ALA A 159 12.78 -15.68 9.16
C ALA A 159 13.29 -14.33 8.68
N GLU A 160 13.38 -13.34 9.57
CA GLU A 160 13.95 -12.03 9.29
C GLU A 160 15.41 -12.14 8.85
N GLY A 161 16.23 -12.88 9.60
CA GLY A 161 17.62 -13.12 9.24
C GLY A 161 17.77 -13.78 7.85
N ARG A 162 16.88 -14.73 7.50
CA ARG A 162 16.86 -15.34 6.16
C ARG A 162 16.54 -14.33 5.07
N VAL A 163 15.47 -13.54 5.21
CA VAL A 163 15.08 -12.58 4.18
C VAL A 163 16.08 -11.43 4.05
N ARG A 164 16.65 -10.95 5.16
CA ARG A 164 17.70 -9.91 5.16
C ARG A 164 18.94 -10.38 4.42
N SER A 165 19.46 -11.56 4.79
CA SER A 165 20.63 -12.18 4.15
C SER A 165 20.43 -12.37 2.65
N ALA A 166 19.28 -12.90 2.23
CA ALA A 166 18.98 -13.16 0.82
C ALA A 166 18.77 -11.87 0.00
N SER A 167 18.43 -10.76 0.63
CA SER A 167 18.20 -9.46 -0.02
C SER A 167 19.43 -8.55 -0.02
N GLY A 168 20.53 -8.96 0.62
CA GLY A 168 21.72 -8.12 0.82
C GLY A 168 21.55 -7.02 1.86
N LEU A 169 20.53 -7.12 2.73
CA LEU A 169 20.36 -6.21 3.87
C LEU A 169 21.33 -6.63 4.99
N PRO A 170 22.04 -5.69 5.65
CA PRO A 170 22.85 -6.02 6.83
C PRO A 170 22.01 -6.71 7.91
N LEU A 171 22.60 -7.69 8.60
CA LEU A 171 21.99 -8.38 9.74
C LEU A 171 21.99 -7.49 10.98
#